data_AF-A0A9P5XEA1-F1
#
_entry.id   AF-A0A9P5XEA1-F1
#
_cell.length_a   1.000
_cell.length_b   1.000
_cell.length_c   1.000
_cell.angle_alpha   90.00
_cell.angle_beta   90.00
_cell.angle_gamma   90.00
#
_symmetry.space_group_name_H-M   'P 1'
#
loop_
_entity.id
_entity.type
_entity.pdbx_description
1 polymer ?
#
loop_
_entity_poly.entity_id
_entity_poly.type
_entity_poly.pdbx_seq_one_letter_code
_entity_poly.pdbx_strand_id
1 'polypeptide(L)'
;MNNAVTKLGYSAEGAPGRIFPTNVKDTVPLYRAYNTQITDHFYTTNAAEMDNAATKLGYSREGIAGYIYPNEECGAVPLYRAYNQQITDHFYTNSAAERDNAVNALGYSAEGITGYILPN
;
A
#
# COMPACT_ATOMS: atom_id res chain seq x y z
N MET A 1 9.40 -3.31 8.87
CA MET A 1 9.39 -4.64 8.20
C MET A 1 9.95 -5.75 9.12
N ASN A 2 11.10 -5.59 9.79
CA ASN A 2 11.69 -6.69 10.60
C ASN A 2 10.88 -7.16 11.84
N ASN A 3 10.01 -6.33 12.42
CA ASN A 3 9.25 -6.70 13.64
C ASN A 3 7.95 -7.48 13.38
N ALA A 4 7.38 -7.40 12.18
CA ALA A 4 6.12 -8.10 11.85
C ALA A 4 6.37 -9.59 11.52
N VAL A 5 7.47 -9.86 10.81
CA VAL A 5 7.87 -11.20 10.33
C VAL A 5 8.24 -12.13 11.49
N THR A 6 8.90 -11.60 12.52
CA THR A 6 9.47 -12.41 13.61
C THR A 6 8.51 -12.63 14.78
N LYS A 7 7.38 -11.92 14.86
CA LYS A 7 6.51 -11.94 16.06
C LYS A 7 5.05 -12.29 15.81
N LEU A 8 4.57 -12.22 14.57
CA LEU A 8 3.15 -12.39 14.25
C LEU A 8 2.88 -13.48 13.18
N GLY A 9 3.89 -14.27 12.80
CA GLY A 9 3.73 -15.37 11.83
C GLY A 9 3.59 -14.94 10.36
N TYR A 10 3.82 -13.66 10.05
CA TYR A 10 3.86 -13.19 8.67
C TYR A 10 5.13 -13.70 7.96
N SER A 11 4.96 -14.38 6.82
CA SER A 11 6.07 -14.63 5.91
C SER A 11 6.34 -13.36 5.11
N ALA A 12 7.56 -12.84 5.17
CA ALA A 12 7.97 -11.79 4.23
C ALA A 12 8.17 -12.42 2.85
N GLU A 13 7.27 -12.13 1.92
CA GLU A 13 7.35 -12.59 0.53
C GLU A 13 8.36 -11.77 -0.31
N GLY A 14 9.22 -10.99 0.36
CA GLY A 14 10.11 -10.00 -0.25
C GLY A 14 9.54 -8.59 -0.14
N ALA A 15 10.37 -7.56 -0.32
CA ALA A 15 9.84 -6.21 -0.48
C ALA A 15 9.09 -6.18 -1.82
N PRO A 16 7.84 -5.69 -1.91
CA PRO A 16 7.13 -5.59 -3.19
C PRO A 16 7.86 -4.70 -4.21
N GLY A 17 8.84 -3.91 -3.75
CA GLY A 17 9.73 -3.15 -4.60
C GLY A 17 10.40 -2.06 -3.79
N ARG A 18 11.00 -1.10 -4.49
CA ARG A 18 11.69 0.05 -3.91
C ARG A 18 10.90 1.33 -4.16
N ILE A 19 10.81 2.14 -3.12
CA ILE A 19 10.28 3.51 -3.16
C ILE A 19 11.44 4.49 -2.91
N PHE A 20 11.29 5.73 -3.34
CA PHE A 20 12.30 6.76 -3.11
C PHE A 20 12.16 7.34 -1.69
N PRO A 21 13.26 7.49 -0.92
CA PRO A 21 13.20 8.05 0.43
C PRO A 21 12.98 9.58 0.44
N THR A 22 13.26 10.23 -0.69
CA THR A 22 13.13 11.68 -0.88
C THR A 22 12.40 11.96 -2.19
N ASN A 23 11.85 13.16 -2.32
CA ASN A 23 11.23 13.58 -3.58
C ASN A 23 12.28 13.58 -4.70
N VAL A 24 12.03 12.78 -5.73
CA VAL A 24 12.79 12.76 -6.98
C VAL A 24 11.88 13.26 -8.10
N LYS A 25 12.48 13.76 -9.18
CA LYS A 25 11.76 14.22 -10.36
C LYS A 25 10.67 13.20 -10.78
N ASP A 26 9.48 13.72 -11.06
CA ASP A 26 8.30 12.99 -11.53
C ASP A 26 7.73 11.95 -10.53
N THR A 27 8.10 12.07 -9.24
CA THR A 27 7.50 11.26 -8.16
C THR A 27 6.47 12.05 -7.33
N VAL A 28 5.54 11.32 -6.73
CA VAL A 28 4.52 11.83 -5.81
C VAL A 28 4.66 11.19 -4.43
N PRO A 29 4.26 11.86 -3.35
CA PRO A 29 4.32 11.27 -2.01
C PRO A 29 3.35 10.08 -1.90
N LEU A 30 3.84 8.99 -1.30
CA LEU A 30 3.03 7.90 -0.79
C LEU A 30 2.77 8.16 0.69
N TYR A 31 1.55 8.57 1.02
CA TYR A 31 1.13 8.79 2.40
C TYR A 31 0.84 7.46 3.09
N ARG A 32 1.12 7.41 4.40
CA ARG A 32 0.78 6.29 5.27
C ARG A 32 -0.05 6.77 6.46
N ALA A 33 -1.04 5.97 6.83
CA ALA A 33 -1.76 6.12 8.08
C ALA A 33 -2.03 4.75 8.71
N TYR A 34 -2.26 4.75 10.01
CA TYR A 34 -2.50 3.53 10.77
C TYR A 34 -3.73 3.67 11.66
N ASN A 35 -4.57 2.64 11.69
CA ASN A 35 -5.71 2.57 12.59
C ASN A 35 -5.46 1.49 13.65
N THR A 36 -5.26 1.89 14.90
CA THR A 36 -4.97 0.99 16.02
C THR A 36 -6.15 0.10 16.43
N GLN A 37 -7.39 0.50 16.11
CA GLN A 37 -8.58 -0.24 16.51
C GLN A 37 -8.80 -1.48 15.65
N ILE A 38 -8.53 -1.35 14.35
CA ILE A 38 -8.67 -2.42 13.36
C ILE A 38 -7.32 -3.04 12.95
N THR A 39 -6.20 -2.49 13.43
CA THR A 39 -4.84 -2.94 13.15
C THR A 39 -4.54 -2.96 11.63
N ASP A 40 -4.90 -1.88 10.94
CA ASP A 40 -4.73 -1.75 9.49
C ASP A 40 -3.84 -0.56 9.10
N HIS A 41 -3.02 -0.75 8.07
CA HIS A 41 -2.25 0.33 7.45
C HIS A 41 -2.86 0.74 6.11
N PHE A 42 -3.06 2.03 5.96
CA PHE A 42 -3.58 2.63 4.75
C PHE A 42 -2.50 3.42 4.02
N TYR A 43 -2.35 3.15 2.71
CA TYR A 43 -1.41 3.82 1.83
C TYR A 43 -2.13 4.42 0.62
N THR A 44 -1.81 5.67 0.30
CA THR A 44 -2.37 6.36 -0.87
C THR A 44 -1.46 7.48 -1.36
N THR A 45 -1.50 7.77 -2.65
CA THR A 45 -0.92 8.98 -3.25
C THR A 45 -1.91 10.14 -3.30
N ASN A 46 -3.19 9.89 -3.00
CA ASN A 46 -4.26 10.88 -3.00
C ASN A 46 -4.41 11.54 -1.61
N ALA A 47 -4.03 12.82 -1.52
CA ALA A 47 -4.13 13.58 -0.27
C ALA A 47 -5.58 13.69 0.25
N ALA A 48 -6.58 13.82 -0.63
CA ALA A 48 -7.98 13.89 -0.21
C ALA A 48 -8.49 12.55 0.34
N GLU A 49 -8.00 11.43 -0.19
CA GLU A 49 -8.29 10.10 0.33
C GLU A 49 -7.66 9.91 1.72
N MET A 50 -6.40 10.34 1.89
CA MET A 50 -5.73 10.36 3.20
C MET A 50 -6.48 11.24 4.21
N ASP A 51 -6.96 12.41 3.79
CA ASP A 51 -7.74 13.30 4.64
C ASP A 51 -9.07 12.68 5.06
N ASN A 52 -9.74 11.96 4.15
CA ASN A 52 -10.96 11.22 4.46
C ASN A 52 -10.69 10.11 5.47
N ALA A 53 -9.65 9.30 5.25
CA ALA A 53 -9.25 8.23 6.16
C ALA A 53 -8.99 8.77 7.58
N ALA A 54 -8.30 9.90 7.67
CA ALA A 54 -7.95 10.51 8.94
C ALA A 54 -9.14 11.15 9.67
N THR A 55 -10.04 11.82 8.93
CA THR A 55 -11.13 12.60 9.55
C THR A 55 -12.41 11.81 9.74
N LYS A 56 -12.62 10.73 8.98
CA LYS A 56 -13.88 9.97 8.97
C LYS A 56 -13.73 8.51 9.34
N LEU A 57 -12.57 7.90 9.05
CA LEU A 57 -12.38 6.45 9.19
C LEU A 57 -11.47 6.06 10.37
N GLY A 58 -11.04 7.03 11.17
CA GLY A 58 -10.29 6.81 12.40
C GLY A 58 -8.80 6.48 12.21
N TYR A 59 -8.25 6.69 11.01
CA TYR A 59 -6.83 6.49 10.78
C TYR A 59 -6.00 7.64 11.35
N SER A 60 -4.87 7.31 11.98
CA SER A 60 -3.87 8.29 12.40
C SER A 60 -2.81 8.45 11.32
N ARG A 61 -2.64 9.66 10.80
CA ARG A 61 -1.61 9.95 9.78
C ARG A 61 -0.22 9.66 10.36
N GLU A 62 0.58 8.90 9.63
CA GLU A 62 1.99 8.61 9.96
C GLU A 62 2.97 9.40 9.08
N GLY A 63 2.47 10.15 8.10
CA GLY A 63 3.24 11.00 7.22
C GLY A 63 3.54 10.36 5.87
N ILE A 64 4.65 10.75 5.25
CA ILE A 64 5.10 10.25 3.96
C ILE A 64 5.95 9.00 4.19
N ALA A 65 5.52 7.85 3.67
CA ALA A 65 6.30 6.60 3.71
C ALA A 65 7.44 6.60 2.70
N GLY A 66 7.28 7.34 1.59
CA GLY A 66 8.28 7.57 0.57
C GLY A 66 7.64 8.21 -0.66
N TYR A 67 8.32 8.15 -1.79
CA TYR A 67 7.85 8.70 -3.06
C TYR A 67 7.85 7.61 -4.13
N ILE A 68 6.82 7.63 -4.99
CA ILE A 68 6.59 6.64 -6.05
C ILE A 68 6.20 7.35 -7.34
N TYR A 69 6.31 6.67 -8.48
CA TYR A 69 5.84 7.26 -9.74
C TYR A 69 4.30 7.21 -9.80
N PRO A 70 3.65 8.28 -10.29
CA PRO A 70 2.21 8.25 -10.52
C PRO A 70 1.81 7.44 -11.76
N ASN A 71 2.74 7.25 -12.70
CA ASN A 71 2.55 6.50 -13.95
C ASN A 71 3.66 5.44 -14.14
N GLU A 72 3.47 4.56 -15.12
CA GLU A 72 4.46 3.58 -15.53
C GLU A 72 5.64 4.26 -16.24
N GLU A 73 6.71 4.51 -15.50
CA GLU A 73 7.90 5.20 -15.99
C GLU A 73 9.17 4.55 -15.43
N CYS A 74 10.30 4.68 -16.14
CA CYS A 74 11.61 4.20 -15.67
C CYS A 74 11.66 2.70 -15.29
N GLY A 75 10.81 1.86 -15.90
CA GLY A 75 10.71 0.44 -15.58
C GLY A 75 10.01 0.15 -14.24
N ALA A 76 9.31 1.13 -13.68
CA ALA A 76 8.48 0.95 -12.51
C ALA A 76 7.29 0.04 -12.82
N VAL A 77 6.91 -0.76 -11.83
CA VAL A 77 5.80 -1.72 -11.90
C VAL A 77 4.65 -1.25 -11.00
N PRO A 78 3.39 -1.57 -11.33
CA PRO A 78 2.25 -1.11 -10.56
C PRO A 78 2.28 -1.65 -9.13
N LEU A 79 1.87 -0.82 -8.18
CA LEU A 79 1.52 -1.20 -6.81
C LEU A 79 -0.01 -1.30 -6.74
N TYR A 80 -0.52 -2.52 -6.78
CA TYR A 80 -1.94 -2.82 -6.63
C TYR A 80 -2.38 -2.67 -5.19
N ARG A 81 -3.61 -2.18 -5.00
CA ARG A 81 -4.32 -2.17 -3.73
C ARG A 81 -5.59 -3.00 -3.84
N ALA A 82 -5.87 -3.78 -2.82
CA ALA A 82 -7.12 -4.51 -2.66
C ALA A 82 -7.60 -4.39 -1.22
N TYR A 83 -8.91 -4.43 -1.01
CA TYR A 83 -9.52 -4.28 0.31
C TYR A 83 -10.48 -5.41 0.61
N ASN A 84 -10.40 -5.97 1.81
CA ASN A 84 -11.37 -6.93 2.32
C ASN A 84 -12.22 -6.29 3.42
N GLN A 85 -13.49 -6.00 3.10
CA GLN A 85 -14.42 -5.36 4.02
C GLN A 85 -14.80 -6.25 5.22
N GLN A 86 -14.75 -7.58 5.08
CA GLN A 86 -15.17 -8.49 6.15
C GLN A 86 -14.17 -8.49 7.31
N ILE A 87 -12.88 -8.40 6.99
CA ILE A 87 -11.79 -8.38 7.98
C ILE A 87 -11.15 -7.01 8.16
N THR A 88 -11.59 -6.01 7.38
CA THR A 88 -11.09 -4.63 7.39
C THR A 88 -9.57 -4.56 7.19
N ASP A 89 -9.11 -5.10 6.06
CA ASP A 89 -7.68 -5.22 5.74
C ASP A 89 -7.38 -4.72 4.32
N HIS A 90 -6.34 -3.89 4.20
CA HIS A 90 -5.77 -3.50 2.92
C HIS A 90 -4.55 -4.34 2.57
N PHE A 91 -4.60 -4.93 1.37
CA PHE A 91 -3.51 -5.69 0.78
C PHE A 91 -2.84 -4.89 -0.35
N TYR A 92 -1.51 -4.90 -0.36
CA TYR A 92 -0.70 -4.20 -1.37
C TYR A 92 0.34 -5.13 -1.97
N THR A 93 0.42 -5.18 -3.29
CA THR A 93 1.37 -6.04 -4.01
C THR A 93 1.71 -5.44 -5.37
N ASN A 94 2.91 -5.72 -5.90
CA ASN A 94 3.22 -5.47 -7.31
C ASN A 94 3.01 -6.70 -8.21
N SER A 95 2.61 -7.84 -7.64
CA SER A 95 2.30 -9.07 -8.36
C SER A 95 0.84 -9.09 -8.77
N ALA A 96 0.59 -9.08 -10.08
CA ALA A 96 -0.76 -9.24 -10.62
C ALA A 96 -1.38 -10.57 -10.19
N ALA A 97 -0.58 -11.64 -10.10
CA ALA A 97 -1.06 -12.96 -9.68
C ALA A 97 -1.51 -12.98 -8.21
N GLU A 98 -0.79 -12.30 -7.31
CA GLU A 98 -1.19 -12.20 -5.89
C GLU A 98 -2.47 -11.38 -5.73
N ARG A 99 -2.58 -10.25 -6.45
CA ARG A 99 -3.83 -9.47 -6.50
C ARG A 99 -4.99 -10.35 -6.98
N ASP A 100 -4.81 -11.08 -8.07
CA ASP A 100 -5.87 -11.92 -8.64
C ASP A 100 -6.25 -13.06 -7.71
N ASN A 101 -5.29 -13.68 -7.01
CA ASN A 101 -5.58 -14.67 -5.98
C ASN A 101 -6.34 -14.06 -4.79
N ALA A 102 -5.92 -12.88 -4.32
CA ALA A 102 -6.60 -12.19 -3.23
C ALA A 102 -8.07 -11.90 -3.57
N VAL A 103 -8.33 -11.46 -4.80
CA VAL A 103 -9.68 -11.16 -5.29
C VAL A 103 -10.51 -12.42 -5.51
N ASN A 104 -9.95 -13.42 -6.21
CA ASN A 104 -10.72 -14.59 -6.64
C ASN A 104 -10.90 -15.65 -5.55
N ALA A 105 -9.99 -15.71 -4.58
CA ALA A 105 -9.96 -16.80 -3.59
C ALA A 105 -10.04 -16.32 -2.13
N LEU A 106 -9.63 -15.09 -1.82
CA LEU A 106 -9.48 -14.62 -0.43
C LEU A 106 -10.49 -13.52 -0.03
N GLY A 107 -11.42 -13.18 -0.92
CA GLY A 107 -12.53 -12.26 -0.61
C GLY A 107 -12.15 -10.78 -0.63
N TYR A 108 -11.00 -10.42 -1.21
CA TYR A 108 -10.64 -9.02 -1.42
C TYR A 108 -11.36 -8.44 -2.64
N SER A 109 -11.56 -7.13 -2.65
CA SER A 109 -12.00 -6.36 -3.82
C SER A 109 -10.84 -5.50 -4.32
N ALA A 110 -10.57 -5.55 -5.62
CA ALA A 110 -9.53 -4.70 -6.22
C ALA A 110 -9.93 -3.22 -6.13
N GLU A 111 -9.00 -2.38 -5.66
CA GLU A 111 -9.18 -0.93 -5.56
C GLU A 111 -8.32 -0.15 -6.55
N GLY A 112 -7.60 -0.86 -7.43
CA GLY A 112 -6.81 -0.30 -8.51
C GLY A 112 -5.32 -0.19 -8.19
N ILE A 113 -4.66 0.78 -8.82
CA ILE A 113 -3.22 1.02 -8.72
C ILE A 113 -3.00 2.26 -7.86
N THR A 114 -2.26 2.12 -6.76
CA THR A 114 -1.89 3.23 -5.87
C THR A 114 -0.81 4.12 -6.49
N GLY A 115 0.07 3.52 -7.28
CA GLY A 115 1.14 4.15 -8.05
C GLY A 115 2.11 3.09 -8.55
N TYR A 116 3.33 3.48 -8.92
CA TYR A 116 4.31 2.59 -9.53
C TYR A 116 5.65 2.64 -8.77
N ILE A 117 6.18 1.47 -8.43
CA ILE A 117 7.39 1.29 -7.63
C ILE A 117 8.47 0.61 -8.46
N LEU A 118 9.74 0.85 -8.13
CA LEU A 118 10.82 0.18 -8.84
C LEU A 118 10.87 -1.30 -8.45
N PRO A 119 11.00 -2.23 -9.41
CA PRO A 119 11.20 -3.64 -9.08
C PRO A 119 12.51 -3.85 -8.31
N ASN A 120 12.59 -4.96 -7.58
CA ASN A 120 13.82 -5.39 -6.92
C ASN A 120 14.86 -5.88 -7.92
#